data_AF-A0A1X3P635-F1
#
_entry.id   AF-A0A1X3P635-F1
#
_cell.length_a   1.000
_cell.length_b   1.000
_cell.length_c   1.000
_cell.angle_alpha   90.00
_cell.angle_beta   90.00
_cell.angle_gamma   90.00
#
_symmetry.space_group_name_H-M   'P 1'
#
loop_
_entity.id
_entity.type
_entity.pdbx_description
1 polymer ?
#
loop_
_entity_poly.entity_id
_entity_poly.type
_entity_poly.pdbx_seq_one_letter_code
_entity_poly.pdbx_strand_id
1 'polypeptide(L)'
;MPRVEQETHLPFARDDVFAWYTRPGALTRLVPPFAGEVLEEPADGPVDGATSRLSLTLPTLLGTGADAAAGMLGTVLPGSIPSRVTWVSRHEDFRPGHGFTDVMVSGPMRSWRHEREFHDDGPGTVLHETITYEMPAAPRLPGPVRRRVHRVFEAELRRIIDHRAHQTVQDLAFHQSTGHLASQQRERRSHLDCDTEDATPGPQVVAVSGASGMIGTQVCALLGGAGLEVRRLVRGAGTDPEDPAEIRWDPDTGLLDEEALADVDVVIHLAGHPLAARFTEEHKRRVRASRVDGTTLIADALARLETAQPRGRALISSSAIGWYGATPDDRTQQAEMLTEDLRCGTDFLAEACRAWEESARRAESSGVRVVTVRTGIVQSPSGGALQQMLPLFAAGLGGPLGTSQWQSWISLDDVAALIVHLALTPAARGPVNAVAPEPVTARDYARTLGAVLRRPSAVPVPRFGPKLLLGAQGARELVMADQRVSADKALELGYAFRHHTLAEGLRHVLGR
;
A
#
# COMPACT_ATOMS: atom_id res chain seq x y z
N MET A 1 -34.49 7.02 9.80
CA MET A 1 -33.40 6.05 9.51
C MET A 1 -32.28 6.31 10.49
N PRO A 2 -31.52 5.29 10.92
CA PRO A 2 -30.26 5.50 11.64
C PRO A 2 -29.36 6.49 10.88
N ARG A 3 -28.74 7.41 11.63
CA ARG A 3 -27.84 8.44 11.12
C ARG A 3 -26.59 8.48 12.00
N VAL A 4 -25.42 8.58 11.37
CA VAL A 4 -24.13 8.82 12.03
C VAL A 4 -23.60 10.15 11.48
N GLU A 5 -23.23 11.05 12.36
CA GLU A 5 -22.64 12.35 12.05
C GLU A 5 -21.24 12.40 12.65
N GLN A 6 -20.28 12.91 11.89
CA GLN A 6 -18.91 13.11 12.33
C GLN A 6 -18.36 14.42 11.79
N GLU A 7 -17.61 15.13 12.62
CA GLU A 7 -16.84 16.32 12.26
C GLU A 7 -15.35 15.98 12.38
N THR A 8 -14.58 16.34 11.35
CA THR A 8 -13.13 16.10 11.29
C THR A 8 -12.42 17.39 10.92
N HIS A 9 -11.53 17.86 11.79
CA HIS A 9 -10.69 19.04 11.53
C HIS A 9 -9.38 18.62 10.86
N LEU A 10 -9.09 19.20 9.71
CA LEU A 10 -7.90 18.93 8.91
C LEU A 10 -7.04 20.20 8.86
N PRO A 11 -5.74 20.13 9.18
CA PRO A 11 -4.86 21.30 9.25
C PRO A 11 -4.35 21.76 7.86
N PHE A 12 -5.20 21.64 6.84
CA PHE A 12 -4.88 21.98 5.44
C PHE A 12 -6.01 22.82 4.84
N ALA A 13 -5.67 23.69 3.90
CA ALA A 13 -6.65 24.54 3.22
C ALA A 13 -7.70 23.69 2.49
N ARG A 14 -8.95 24.17 2.48
CA ARG A 14 -10.08 23.45 1.88
C ARG A 14 -9.84 23.06 0.43
N ASP A 15 -9.21 23.93 -0.35
CA ASP A 15 -8.92 23.66 -1.76
C ASP A 15 -7.94 22.50 -1.94
N ASP A 16 -6.97 22.33 -1.02
CA ASP A 16 -6.02 21.22 -1.05
C ASP A 16 -6.68 19.91 -0.61
N VAL A 17 -7.47 19.97 0.45
CA VAL A 17 -8.25 18.82 0.92
C VAL A 17 -9.22 18.36 -0.17
N PHE A 18 -10.03 19.27 -0.70
CA PHE A 18 -11.03 18.93 -1.72
C PHE A 18 -10.37 18.40 -2.99
N ALA A 19 -9.29 19.04 -3.48
CA ALA A 19 -8.56 18.56 -4.64
C ALA A 19 -8.04 17.14 -4.43
N TRP A 20 -7.49 16.82 -3.25
CA TRP A 20 -7.05 15.47 -2.92
C TRP A 20 -8.20 14.46 -2.95
N TYR A 21 -9.36 14.77 -2.36
CA TYR A 21 -10.53 13.90 -2.38
C TYR A 21 -11.08 13.63 -3.79
N THR A 22 -10.81 14.52 -4.74
CA THR A 22 -11.27 14.39 -6.14
C THR A 22 -10.24 13.78 -7.08
N ARG A 23 -9.01 13.54 -6.62
CA ARG A 23 -7.94 12.98 -7.46
C ARG A 23 -8.02 11.45 -7.54
N PRO A 24 -7.58 10.84 -8.67
CA PRO A 24 -7.48 9.39 -8.78
C PRO A 24 -6.64 8.79 -7.65
N GLY A 25 -7.15 7.72 -7.06
CA GLY A 25 -6.49 7.01 -5.97
C GLY A 25 -6.96 7.43 -4.59
N ALA A 26 -7.66 8.56 -4.45
CA ALA A 26 -8.15 9.03 -3.16
C ALA A 26 -9.06 7.99 -2.49
N LEU A 27 -9.97 7.35 -3.25
CA LEU A 27 -10.81 6.28 -2.71
C LEU A 27 -9.97 5.09 -2.27
N THR A 28 -8.96 4.72 -3.07
CA THR A 28 -8.01 3.64 -2.76
C THR A 28 -7.23 3.89 -1.46
N ARG A 29 -6.86 5.15 -1.17
CA ARG A 29 -6.24 5.52 0.10
C ARG A 29 -7.26 5.52 1.26
N LEU A 30 -8.49 5.98 1.01
CA LEU A 30 -9.54 6.11 2.03
C LEU A 30 -10.22 4.79 2.42
N VAL A 31 -10.06 3.71 1.66
CA VAL A 31 -10.61 2.39 2.01
C VAL A 31 -9.64 1.69 2.95
N PRO A 32 -10.01 1.47 4.23
CA PRO A 32 -9.11 0.81 5.15
C PRO A 32 -8.80 -0.62 4.71
N PRO A 33 -7.56 -1.10 4.82
CA PRO A 33 -7.18 -2.43 4.36
C PRO A 33 -7.89 -3.55 5.14
N PHE A 34 -8.36 -3.25 6.35
CA PHE A 34 -9.19 -4.16 7.14
C PHE A 34 -10.67 -4.19 6.70
N ALA A 35 -11.17 -3.20 5.97
CA ALA A 35 -12.58 -3.10 5.60
C ALA A 35 -12.86 -3.70 4.21
N GLY A 36 -11.93 -3.54 3.27
CA GLY A 36 -12.10 -4.03 1.92
C GLY A 36 -10.99 -3.59 0.98
N GLU A 37 -11.27 -3.71 -0.31
CA GLU A 37 -10.39 -3.29 -1.41
C GLU A 37 -11.22 -2.53 -2.46
N VAL A 38 -10.59 -1.58 -3.15
CA VAL A 38 -11.19 -0.91 -4.31
C VAL A 38 -11.00 -1.80 -5.53
N LEU A 39 -12.09 -2.12 -6.22
CA LEU A 39 -12.06 -2.84 -7.50
C LEU A 39 -12.02 -1.87 -8.68
N GLU A 40 -12.73 -0.74 -8.55
CA GLU A 40 -12.84 0.28 -9.57
C GLU A 40 -13.10 1.64 -8.92
N GLU A 41 -12.37 2.66 -9.36
CA GLU A 41 -12.48 4.05 -8.92
C GLU A 41 -12.75 4.93 -10.16
N PRO A 42 -13.59 5.96 -10.07
CA PRO A 42 -13.84 6.84 -11.20
C PRO A 42 -12.59 7.63 -11.59
N ALA A 43 -12.30 7.68 -12.89
CA ALA A 43 -11.12 8.36 -13.43
C ALA A 43 -11.16 9.89 -13.20
N ASP A 44 -12.34 10.50 -13.34
CA ASP A 44 -12.53 11.95 -13.22
C ASP A 44 -13.01 12.39 -11.82
N GLY A 45 -12.81 11.53 -10.81
CA GLY A 45 -13.22 11.81 -9.44
C GLY A 45 -14.73 11.64 -9.18
N PRO A 46 -15.26 12.14 -8.05
CA PRO A 46 -16.62 11.89 -7.58
C PRO A 46 -17.67 12.79 -8.25
N VAL A 47 -17.63 12.92 -9.58
CA VAL A 47 -18.61 13.72 -10.35
C VAL A 47 -19.97 13.02 -10.41
N ASP A 48 -21.05 13.78 -10.62
CA ASP A 48 -22.41 13.24 -10.66
C ASP A 48 -22.56 12.09 -11.67
N GLY A 49 -23.05 10.96 -11.18
CA GLY A 49 -23.24 9.74 -11.98
C GLY A 49 -22.03 8.82 -12.02
N ALA A 50 -20.84 9.27 -11.61
CA ALA A 50 -19.64 8.45 -11.55
C ALA A 50 -19.83 7.28 -10.57
N THR A 51 -19.37 6.09 -10.94
CA THR A 51 -19.52 4.88 -10.12
C THR A 51 -18.20 4.39 -9.56
N SER A 52 -18.24 3.82 -8.37
CA SER A 52 -17.13 3.12 -7.74
C SER A 52 -17.54 1.72 -7.31
N ARG A 53 -16.60 0.77 -7.36
CA ARG A 53 -16.82 -0.62 -6.96
C ARG A 53 -15.83 -1.02 -5.88
N LEU A 54 -16.35 -1.52 -4.77
CA LEU A 54 -15.57 -2.00 -3.64
C LEU A 54 -15.87 -3.48 -3.40
N SER A 55 -14.86 -4.21 -2.93
CA SER A 55 -15.00 -5.57 -2.43
C SER A 55 -14.85 -5.52 -0.91
N LEU A 56 -15.94 -5.75 -0.20
CA LEU A 56 -16.01 -5.70 1.25
C LEU A 56 -15.70 -7.05 1.87
N THR A 57 -14.86 -7.07 2.90
CA THR A 57 -14.54 -8.28 3.67
C THR A 57 -15.44 -8.35 4.90
N LEU A 58 -16.45 -9.24 4.87
CA LEU A 58 -17.47 -9.32 5.93
C LEU A 58 -16.96 -9.84 7.30
N PRO A 59 -15.92 -10.69 7.41
CA PRO A 59 -15.39 -11.11 8.73
C PRO A 59 -14.78 -9.97 9.56
N THR A 60 -14.37 -8.86 8.93
CA THR A 60 -13.70 -7.74 9.59
C THR A 60 -14.63 -6.55 9.92
N LEU A 61 -15.72 -6.38 9.16
CA LEU A 61 -16.79 -5.39 9.38
C LEU A 61 -17.61 -5.59 10.67
N LEU A 62 -17.38 -6.67 11.43
CA LEU A 62 -18.11 -7.00 12.65
C LEU A 62 -17.24 -7.02 13.92
N GLY A 63 -16.00 -6.53 13.81
CA GLY A 63 -15.04 -6.50 14.90
C GLY A 63 -14.51 -7.90 15.23
N THR A 64 -13.19 -8.03 15.40
CA THR A 64 -12.51 -9.30 15.70
C THR A 64 -12.73 -9.78 17.16
N GLY A 65 -14.00 -9.87 17.57
CA GLY A 65 -14.47 -10.66 18.70
C GLY A 65 -15.09 -11.95 18.19
N ALA A 66 -14.43 -13.09 18.39
CA ALA A 66 -14.98 -14.41 18.02
C ALA A 66 -16.39 -14.64 18.60
N ASP A 67 -16.68 -14.07 19.77
CA ASP A 67 -17.99 -14.17 20.42
C ASP A 67 -19.06 -13.23 19.84
N ALA A 68 -18.66 -12.15 19.14
CA ALA A 68 -19.59 -11.16 18.59
C ALA A 68 -19.94 -11.44 17.12
N ALA A 69 -18.99 -11.92 16.32
CA ALA A 69 -19.18 -12.13 14.87
C ALA A 69 -20.01 -13.39 14.55
N ALA A 70 -19.78 -14.50 15.25
CA ALA A 70 -20.48 -15.76 14.98
C ALA A 70 -22.00 -15.67 15.27
N GLY A 71 -22.39 -14.95 16.32
CA GLY A 71 -23.79 -14.73 16.67
C GLY A 71 -24.51 -13.73 15.77
N MET A 72 -23.83 -12.70 15.27
CA MET A 72 -24.43 -11.64 14.44
C MET A 72 -24.60 -12.00 12.96
N LEU A 73 -23.66 -12.75 12.38
CA LEU A 73 -23.74 -13.15 10.96
C LEU A 73 -25.01 -13.99 10.69
N GLY A 74 -25.40 -14.87 11.64
CA GLY A 74 -26.61 -15.67 11.54
C GLY A 74 -27.93 -14.95 11.88
N THR A 75 -27.88 -13.77 12.54
CA THR A 75 -29.10 -13.03 12.91
C THR A 75 -29.49 -11.94 11.90
N VAL A 76 -28.55 -11.44 11.09
CA VAL A 76 -28.80 -10.31 10.17
C VAL A 76 -29.00 -10.77 8.71
N LEU A 77 -28.49 -11.93 8.31
CA LEU A 77 -28.56 -12.43 6.93
C LEU A 77 -28.84 -13.95 6.90
N PRO A 78 -29.88 -14.44 6.21
CA PRO A 78 -30.12 -15.89 6.07
C PRO A 78 -29.23 -16.49 4.96
N GLY A 79 -28.54 -17.60 5.25
CA GLY A 79 -27.82 -18.42 4.25
C GLY A 79 -26.29 -18.51 4.43
N SER A 80 -25.62 -19.25 3.55
CA SER A 80 -24.15 -19.35 3.45
C SER A 80 -23.55 -18.06 2.90
N ILE A 81 -22.74 -17.37 3.69
CA ILE A 81 -22.20 -16.04 3.33
C ILE A 81 -20.98 -16.20 2.41
N PRO A 82 -20.94 -15.54 1.24
CA PRO A 82 -19.70 -15.40 0.49
C PRO A 82 -18.73 -14.52 1.27
N SER A 83 -17.46 -14.93 1.35
CA SER A 83 -16.42 -14.23 2.12
C SER A 83 -16.15 -12.79 1.65
N ARG A 84 -16.59 -12.44 0.44
CA ARG A 84 -16.55 -11.09 -0.13
C ARG A 84 -17.91 -10.69 -0.67
N VAL A 85 -18.26 -9.41 -0.52
CA VAL A 85 -19.45 -8.81 -1.12
C VAL A 85 -19.05 -7.59 -1.92
N THR A 86 -19.55 -7.51 -3.15
CA THR A 86 -19.36 -6.33 -4.00
C THR A 86 -20.33 -5.23 -3.58
N TRP A 87 -19.78 -4.04 -3.38
CA TRP A 87 -20.50 -2.80 -3.15
C TRP A 87 -20.31 -1.91 -4.37
N VAL A 88 -21.40 -1.37 -4.90
CA VAL A 88 -21.38 -0.40 -6.00
C VAL A 88 -22.01 0.88 -5.51
N SER A 89 -21.25 1.97 -5.57
CA SER A 89 -21.70 3.33 -5.25
C SER A 89 -21.79 4.18 -6.49
N ARG A 90 -22.67 5.16 -6.45
CA ARG A 90 -22.78 6.26 -7.42
C ARG A 90 -22.65 7.58 -6.68
N HIS A 91 -21.89 8.50 -7.26
CA HIS A 91 -21.74 9.85 -6.73
C HIS A 91 -22.89 10.75 -7.18
N GLU A 92 -23.38 11.58 -6.28
CA GLU A 92 -24.47 12.54 -6.47
C GLU A 92 -24.14 13.85 -5.71
N ASP A 93 -24.84 14.94 -6.06
CA ASP A 93 -24.73 16.24 -5.40
C ASP A 93 -23.30 16.81 -5.37
N PHE A 94 -22.52 16.60 -6.43
CA PHE A 94 -21.17 17.12 -6.54
C PHE A 94 -21.16 18.64 -6.64
N ARG A 95 -20.52 19.28 -5.65
CA ARG A 95 -20.33 20.73 -5.56
C ARG A 95 -18.82 21.01 -5.47
N PRO A 96 -18.18 21.50 -6.56
CA PRO A 96 -16.74 21.79 -6.57
C PRO A 96 -16.32 22.66 -5.37
N GLY A 97 -15.30 22.22 -4.64
CA GLY A 97 -14.78 22.89 -3.44
C GLY A 97 -15.61 22.70 -2.17
N HIS A 98 -16.81 22.09 -2.24
CA HIS A 98 -17.78 22.12 -1.16
C HIS A 98 -18.29 20.76 -0.71
N GLY A 99 -18.43 19.76 -1.58
CA GLY A 99 -18.91 18.45 -1.15
C GLY A 99 -19.43 17.55 -2.25
N PHE A 100 -19.76 16.32 -1.88
CA PHE A 100 -20.36 15.31 -2.73
C PHE A 100 -20.99 14.19 -1.88
N THR A 101 -21.81 13.36 -2.48
CA THR A 101 -22.53 12.28 -1.80
C THR A 101 -22.32 10.94 -2.48
N ASP A 102 -22.03 9.88 -1.71
CA ASP A 102 -22.05 8.50 -2.20
C ASP A 102 -23.38 7.84 -1.88
N VAL A 103 -24.06 7.32 -2.90
CA VAL A 103 -25.27 6.50 -2.74
C VAL A 103 -24.97 5.07 -3.18
N MET A 104 -25.35 4.09 -2.35
CA MET A 104 -25.20 2.69 -2.73
C MET A 104 -26.26 2.29 -3.76
N VAL A 105 -25.80 1.85 -4.93
CA VAL A 105 -26.62 1.30 -6.02
C VAL A 105 -26.91 -0.18 -5.76
N SER A 106 -25.89 -0.94 -5.35
CA SER A 106 -26.03 -2.35 -4.99
C SER A 106 -25.04 -2.72 -3.90
N GLY A 107 -25.46 -3.56 -2.95
CA GLY A 107 -24.61 -3.99 -1.85
C GLY A 107 -25.39 -4.72 -0.77
N PRO A 108 -24.78 -4.95 0.41
CA PRO A 108 -25.38 -5.71 1.50
C PRO A 108 -26.44 -4.92 2.30
N MET A 109 -26.62 -3.62 2.06
CA MET A 109 -27.58 -2.77 2.77
C MET A 109 -28.91 -2.68 2.00
N ARG A 110 -29.98 -2.15 2.61
CA ARG A 110 -31.19 -1.75 1.88
C ARG A 110 -31.02 -0.40 1.21
N SER A 111 -30.40 0.51 1.94
CA SER A 111 -30.05 1.85 1.47
C SER A 111 -28.83 2.33 2.24
N TRP A 112 -28.04 3.15 1.58
CA TRP A 112 -26.90 3.83 2.14
C TRP A 112 -26.67 5.14 1.40
N ARG A 113 -26.44 6.19 2.16
CA ARG A 113 -26.10 7.53 1.68
C ARG A 113 -25.02 8.11 2.59
N HIS A 114 -23.89 8.50 2.02
CA HIS A 114 -22.77 9.13 2.73
C HIS A 114 -22.50 10.50 2.12
N GLU A 115 -22.94 11.54 2.81
CA GLU A 115 -22.75 12.94 2.44
C GLU A 115 -21.45 13.47 3.05
N ARG A 116 -20.66 14.20 2.26
CA ARG A 116 -19.45 14.88 2.70
C ARG A 116 -19.51 16.35 2.34
N GLU A 117 -19.31 17.21 3.32
CA GLU A 117 -19.24 18.65 3.13
C GLU A 117 -17.94 19.21 3.69
N PHE A 118 -17.30 20.08 2.92
CA PHE A 118 -16.02 20.70 3.24
C PHE A 118 -16.24 22.18 3.50
N HIS A 119 -15.87 22.63 4.70
CA HIS A 119 -16.03 24.01 5.16
C HIS A 119 -14.66 24.58 5.55
N ASP A 120 -14.48 25.88 5.37
CA ASP A 120 -13.24 26.55 5.79
C ASP A 120 -13.17 26.59 7.34
N ASP A 121 -11.99 26.32 7.90
CA ASP A 121 -11.71 26.38 9.34
C ASP A 121 -10.47 27.23 9.62
N GLY A 122 -10.60 28.54 9.42
CA GLY A 122 -9.44 29.44 9.38
C GLY A 122 -8.48 29.01 8.25
N PRO A 123 -7.22 28.62 8.55
CA PRO A 123 -6.31 28.07 7.55
C PRO A 123 -6.55 26.58 7.23
N GLY A 124 -7.39 25.90 8.01
CA GLY A 124 -7.71 24.48 7.87
C GLY A 124 -9.05 24.21 7.19
N THR A 125 -9.54 22.98 7.32
CA THR A 125 -10.81 22.51 6.79
C THR A 125 -11.58 21.74 7.85
N VAL A 126 -12.88 22.02 7.99
CA VAL A 126 -13.81 21.12 8.67
C VAL A 126 -14.50 20.23 7.64
N LEU A 127 -14.32 18.92 7.76
CA LEU A 127 -15.05 17.91 7.00
C LEU A 127 -16.23 17.40 7.84
N HIS A 128 -17.45 17.69 7.38
CA HIS A 128 -18.68 17.12 7.92
C HIS A 128 -19.10 15.89 7.14
N GLU A 129 -19.22 14.76 7.82
CA GLU A 129 -19.69 13.50 7.25
C GLU A 129 -21.03 13.11 7.85
N THR A 130 -22.03 12.86 7.00
CA THR A 130 -23.32 12.30 7.40
C THR A 130 -23.53 10.96 6.69
N ILE A 131 -23.69 9.88 7.46
CA ILE A 131 -24.01 8.55 6.95
C ILE A 131 -25.43 8.18 7.38
N THR A 132 -26.32 8.00 6.41
CA THR A 132 -27.68 7.47 6.60
C THR A 132 -27.79 6.09 5.97
N TYR A 133 -28.30 5.10 6.72
CA TYR A 133 -28.34 3.71 6.24
C TYR A 133 -29.55 2.93 6.73
N GLU A 134 -29.90 1.87 5.99
CA GLU A 134 -30.87 0.86 6.42
C GLU A 134 -30.33 -0.56 6.25
N MET A 135 -30.43 -1.37 7.30
CA MET A 135 -30.00 -2.77 7.29
C MET A 135 -31.11 -3.72 6.77
N PRO A 136 -30.76 -4.81 6.04
CA PRO A 136 -31.72 -5.74 5.44
C PRO A 136 -32.75 -6.36 6.41
N ALA A 137 -32.30 -6.82 7.57
CA ALA A 137 -33.12 -7.58 8.53
C ALA A 137 -33.38 -6.85 9.85
N ALA A 138 -32.81 -5.66 10.07
CA ALA A 138 -32.96 -4.94 11.33
C ALA A 138 -34.42 -4.69 11.75
N PRO A 139 -35.37 -4.37 10.86
CA PRO A 139 -36.78 -4.20 11.24
C PRO A 139 -37.44 -5.47 11.80
N ARG A 140 -36.93 -6.67 11.45
CA ARG A 140 -37.46 -7.97 11.90
C ARG A 140 -36.88 -8.42 13.24
N LEU A 141 -35.85 -7.75 13.75
CA LEU A 141 -35.19 -8.10 15.00
C LEU A 141 -35.96 -7.53 16.21
N PRO A 142 -35.99 -8.26 17.35
CA PRO A 142 -36.48 -7.71 18.61
C PRO A 142 -35.75 -6.42 19.00
N GLY A 143 -36.48 -5.44 19.57
CA GLY A 143 -35.95 -4.10 19.85
C GLY A 143 -34.58 -4.05 20.56
N PRO A 144 -34.33 -4.82 21.64
CA PRO A 144 -33.03 -4.87 22.30
C PRO A 144 -31.90 -5.38 21.40
N VAL A 145 -32.17 -6.40 20.60
CA VAL A 145 -31.21 -6.98 19.64
C VAL A 145 -30.90 -5.97 18.55
N ARG A 146 -31.93 -5.33 17.98
CA ARG A 146 -31.79 -4.27 16.98
C ARG A 146 -30.90 -3.13 17.48
N ARG A 147 -31.12 -2.63 18.71
CA ARG A 147 -30.28 -1.58 19.31
C ARG A 147 -28.82 -2.01 19.46
N ARG A 148 -28.57 -3.26 19.87
CA ARG A 148 -27.21 -3.80 20.00
C ARG A 148 -26.50 -3.89 18.65
N VAL A 149 -27.19 -4.36 17.61
CA VAL A 149 -26.65 -4.45 16.24
C VAL A 149 -26.27 -3.06 15.72
N HIS A 150 -27.16 -2.06 15.86
CA HIS A 150 -26.85 -0.68 15.44
C HIS A 150 -25.63 -0.11 16.16
N ARG A 151 -25.52 -0.32 17.48
CA ARG A 151 -24.37 0.17 18.26
C ARG A 151 -23.04 -0.40 17.77
N VAL A 152 -22.99 -1.69 17.48
CA VAL A 152 -21.75 -2.32 16.99
C VAL A 152 -21.41 -1.84 15.58
N PHE A 153 -22.41 -1.73 14.71
CA PHE A 153 -22.21 -1.21 13.37
C PHE A 153 -21.74 0.25 13.37
N GLU A 154 -22.35 1.11 14.18
CA GLU A 154 -21.91 2.50 14.35
C GLU A 154 -20.47 2.58 14.87
N ALA A 155 -20.07 1.72 15.82
CA ALA A 155 -18.70 1.66 16.29
C ALA A 155 -17.71 1.27 15.17
N GLU A 156 -18.11 0.37 14.27
CA GLU A 156 -17.30 0.02 13.10
C GLU A 156 -17.23 1.17 12.09
N LEU A 157 -18.33 1.88 11.86
CA LEU A 157 -18.34 3.07 11.01
C LEU A 157 -17.40 4.15 11.54
N ARG A 158 -17.45 4.43 12.84
CA ARG A 158 -16.52 5.39 13.49
C ARG A 158 -15.08 4.97 13.29
N ARG A 159 -14.76 3.68 13.49
CA ARG A 159 -13.41 3.13 13.23
C ARG A 159 -12.94 3.33 11.78
N ILE A 160 -13.83 3.20 10.80
CA ILE A 160 -13.51 3.47 9.38
C ILE A 160 -13.29 4.97 9.16
N ILE A 161 -14.13 5.82 9.75
CA ILE A 161 -14.02 7.29 9.63
C ILE A 161 -12.72 7.78 10.29
N ASP A 162 -12.38 7.28 11.47
CA ASP A 162 -11.13 7.61 12.18
C ASP A 162 -9.90 7.24 11.34
N HIS A 163 -9.91 6.05 10.72
CA HIS A 163 -8.85 5.65 9.79
C HIS A 163 -8.75 6.62 8.60
N ARG A 164 -9.88 6.97 7.99
CA ARG A 164 -9.93 7.92 6.86
C ARG A 164 -9.36 9.28 7.24
N ALA A 165 -9.77 9.83 8.37
CA ALA A 165 -9.27 11.09 8.88
C ALA A 165 -7.74 11.05 9.07
N HIS A 166 -7.23 10.00 9.73
CA HIS A 166 -5.79 9.82 9.91
C HIS A 166 -5.05 9.70 8.56
N GLN A 167 -5.59 8.90 7.65
CA GLN A 167 -5.01 8.66 6.34
C GLN A 167 -4.93 9.95 5.51
N THR A 168 -6.00 10.74 5.48
CA THR A 168 -6.06 12.02 4.79
C THR A 168 -5.01 12.98 5.32
N VAL A 169 -4.86 13.11 6.64
CA VAL A 169 -3.83 13.98 7.24
C VAL A 169 -2.42 13.53 6.83
N GLN A 170 -2.14 12.23 6.87
CA GLN A 170 -0.82 11.68 6.53
C GLN A 170 -0.49 11.83 5.04
N ASP A 171 -1.45 11.61 4.15
CA ASP A 171 -1.26 11.76 2.71
C ASP A 171 -1.10 13.25 2.32
N LEU A 172 -1.90 14.16 2.89
CA LEU A 172 -1.73 15.60 2.67
C LEU A 172 -0.40 16.12 3.22
N ALA A 173 0.01 15.67 4.41
CA ALA A 173 1.32 16.03 4.98
C ALA A 173 2.49 15.56 4.08
N PHE A 174 2.37 14.35 3.51
CA PHE A 174 3.34 13.81 2.56
C PHE A 174 3.36 14.60 1.24
N HIS A 175 2.19 14.99 0.71
CA HIS A 175 2.13 15.86 -0.47
C HIS A 175 2.70 17.24 -0.17
N GLN A 176 2.46 17.79 1.03
CA GLN A 176 3.05 19.06 1.44
C GLN A 176 4.57 19.00 1.49
N SER A 177 5.14 17.96 2.10
CA SER A 177 6.59 17.80 2.24
C SER A 177 7.30 17.60 0.90
N THR A 178 6.61 17.00 -0.07
CA THR A 178 7.12 16.81 -1.44
C THR A 178 6.73 17.95 -2.38
N GLY A 179 5.92 18.91 -1.96
CA GLY A 179 5.51 20.05 -2.77
C GLY A 179 4.33 19.81 -3.74
N HIS A 180 3.56 18.76 -3.53
CA HIS A 180 2.49 18.32 -4.45
C HIS A 180 1.06 18.65 -3.97
N LEU A 181 0.91 19.55 -2.98
CA LEU A 181 -0.40 20.14 -2.71
C LEU A 181 -0.87 20.95 -3.92
N ALA A 182 -2.19 21.04 -4.11
CA ALA A 182 -2.77 21.73 -5.25
C ALA A 182 -2.43 23.24 -5.24
N SER A 183 -2.42 23.86 -4.06
CA SER A 183 -1.94 25.22 -3.82
C SER A 183 -0.48 25.41 -4.28
N GLN A 184 0.42 24.55 -3.80
CA GLN A 184 1.85 24.59 -4.15
C GLN A 184 2.11 24.36 -5.65
N GLN A 185 1.29 23.54 -6.30
CA GLN A 185 1.38 23.30 -7.75
C GLN A 185 0.87 24.51 -8.54
N ARG A 186 -0.21 25.17 -8.10
CA ARG A 186 -0.71 26.42 -8.71
C ARG A 186 0.31 27.54 -8.60
N GLU A 187 0.90 27.73 -7.42
CA GLU A 187 1.96 28.72 -7.19
C GLU A 187 3.15 28.48 -8.12
N ARG A 188 3.65 27.24 -8.21
CA ARG A 188 4.71 26.87 -9.15
C ARG A 188 4.39 27.20 -10.60
N ARG A 189 3.18 26.86 -11.06
CA ARG A 189 2.75 27.14 -12.45
C ARG A 189 2.71 28.65 -12.71
N SER A 190 2.18 29.43 -11.76
CA SER A 190 2.18 30.90 -11.88
C SER A 190 3.58 31.52 -11.92
N HIS A 191 4.56 30.88 -11.28
CA HIS A 191 5.96 31.31 -11.32
C HIS A 191 6.72 30.85 -12.57
N LEU A 192 6.33 29.73 -13.20
CA LEU A 192 6.91 29.28 -14.47
C LEU A 192 6.49 30.19 -15.65
N ASP A 193 5.34 30.84 -15.55
CA ASP A 193 4.85 31.81 -16.55
C ASP A 193 5.64 33.14 -16.52
N CYS A 194 6.55 33.34 -15.56
CA CYS A 194 7.46 34.50 -15.50
C CYS A 194 8.93 34.08 -15.66
N ASP A 195 9.42 33.98 -16.92
CA ASP A 195 10.82 34.02 -17.39
C ASP A 195 11.94 33.51 -16.43
N THR A 196 11.77 32.35 -15.79
CA THR A 196 12.89 31.65 -15.11
C THR A 196 13.26 30.39 -15.87
N GLU A 197 14.32 30.49 -16.69
CA GLU A 197 14.85 29.42 -17.55
C GLU A 197 15.51 28.24 -16.77
N ASP A 198 15.65 28.34 -15.44
CA ASP A 198 16.48 27.42 -14.63
C ASP A 198 15.71 26.38 -13.78
N ALA A 199 14.37 26.40 -13.75
CA ALA A 199 13.60 25.44 -12.97
C ALA A 199 13.17 24.25 -13.85
N THR A 200 13.94 23.15 -13.83
CA THR A 200 13.47 21.89 -14.42
C THR A 200 12.22 21.44 -13.66
N PRO A 201 11.07 21.23 -14.32
CA PRO A 201 9.87 20.76 -13.63
C PRO A 201 10.17 19.42 -12.95
N GLY A 202 9.67 19.24 -11.73
CA GLY A 202 9.68 17.91 -11.09
C GLY A 202 8.97 16.87 -11.97
N PRO A 203 9.18 15.57 -11.72
CA PRO A 203 8.58 14.52 -12.54
C PRO A 203 7.06 14.70 -12.65
N GLN A 204 6.53 14.54 -13.86
CA GLN A 204 5.09 14.69 -14.15
C GLN A 204 4.45 13.34 -14.48
N VAL A 205 5.18 12.47 -15.19
CA VAL A 205 4.68 11.17 -15.65
C VAL A 205 5.48 10.05 -14.98
N VAL A 206 4.78 9.17 -14.28
CA VAL A 206 5.36 8.03 -13.56
C VAL A 206 4.74 6.73 -14.06
N ALA A 207 5.58 5.83 -14.57
CA ALA A 207 5.14 4.51 -14.99
C ALA A 207 5.38 3.47 -13.89
N VAL A 208 4.38 2.64 -13.59
CA VAL A 208 4.42 1.67 -12.48
C VAL A 208 4.11 0.26 -12.99
N SER A 209 5.07 -0.65 -12.85
CA SER A 209 4.80 -2.09 -13.05
C SER A 209 4.38 -2.75 -11.73
N GLY A 210 3.58 -3.81 -11.80
CA GLY A 210 3.00 -4.41 -10.60
C GLY A 210 1.96 -3.49 -9.93
N ALA A 211 1.37 -2.56 -10.69
CA ALA A 211 0.39 -1.58 -10.22
C ALA A 211 -0.86 -2.19 -9.58
N SER A 212 -1.24 -3.41 -9.97
CA SER A 212 -2.35 -4.17 -9.36
C SER A 212 -1.97 -4.95 -8.10
N GLY A 213 -0.70 -4.96 -7.72
CA GLY A 213 -0.24 -5.60 -6.49
C GLY A 213 -0.45 -4.72 -5.27
N MET A 214 -0.44 -5.32 -4.08
CA MET A 214 -0.70 -4.65 -2.79
C MET A 214 0.08 -3.33 -2.60
N ILE A 215 1.40 -3.34 -2.86
CA ILE A 215 2.23 -2.12 -2.76
C ILE A 215 1.97 -1.18 -3.93
N GLY A 216 1.92 -1.73 -5.16
CA GLY A 216 1.76 -0.93 -6.39
C GLY A 216 0.46 -0.15 -6.42
N THR A 217 -0.64 -0.71 -5.92
CA THR A 217 -1.94 -0.04 -5.83
C THR A 217 -1.86 1.19 -4.93
N GLN A 218 -1.18 1.09 -3.78
CA GLN A 218 -1.00 2.22 -2.87
C GLN A 218 -0.01 3.26 -3.41
N VAL A 219 1.04 2.83 -4.12
CA VAL A 219 1.98 3.73 -4.82
C VAL A 219 1.26 4.53 -5.91
N CYS A 220 0.49 3.86 -6.78
CA CYS A 220 -0.29 4.53 -7.83
C CYS A 220 -1.27 5.53 -7.22
N ALA A 221 -1.97 5.13 -6.16
CA ALA A 221 -2.94 5.99 -5.48
C ALA A 221 -2.29 7.23 -4.84
N LEU A 222 -1.10 7.08 -4.24
CA LEU A 222 -0.36 8.20 -3.67
C LEU A 222 0.19 9.15 -4.75
N LEU A 223 0.65 8.61 -5.89
CA LEU A 223 1.05 9.44 -7.04
C LEU A 223 -0.14 10.20 -7.64
N GLY A 224 -1.29 9.54 -7.81
CA GLY A 224 -2.51 10.18 -8.27
C GLY A 224 -3.00 11.28 -7.32
N GLY A 225 -2.94 11.03 -6.00
CA GLY A 225 -3.22 12.03 -4.96
C GLY A 225 -2.28 13.25 -5.01
N ALA A 226 -1.04 13.06 -5.46
CA ALA A 226 -0.08 14.14 -5.75
C ALA A 226 -0.40 14.90 -7.05
N GLY A 227 -1.37 14.45 -7.85
CA GLY A 227 -1.71 15.02 -9.15
C GLY A 227 -0.72 14.66 -10.25
N LEU A 228 0.07 13.60 -10.06
CA LEU A 228 0.99 13.08 -11.07
C LEU A 228 0.26 12.13 -12.02
N GLU A 229 0.66 12.12 -13.28
CA GLU A 229 0.15 11.17 -14.25
C GLU A 229 0.75 9.79 -13.98
N VAL A 230 -0.11 8.79 -13.80
CA VAL A 230 0.29 7.41 -13.54
C VAL A 230 -0.01 6.54 -14.75
N ARG A 231 1.03 5.92 -15.32
CA ARG A 231 0.89 4.91 -16.37
C ARG A 231 1.22 3.53 -15.83
N ARG A 232 0.43 2.52 -16.17
CA ARG A 232 0.53 1.17 -15.61
C ARG A 232 1.23 0.28 -16.61
N LEU A 233 2.38 -0.29 -16.24
CA LEU A 233 2.99 -1.35 -17.06
C LEU A 233 2.22 -2.65 -16.84
N VAL A 234 1.58 -3.13 -17.89
CA VAL A 234 0.59 -4.22 -17.86
C VAL A 234 1.02 -5.37 -18.77
N ARG A 235 0.75 -6.60 -18.31
CA ARG A 235 1.08 -7.86 -19.01
C ARG A 235 -0.15 -8.43 -19.73
N GLY A 236 0.01 -8.87 -20.97
CA GLY A 236 -0.94 -9.75 -21.67
C GLY A 236 -1.95 -9.06 -22.60
N ALA A 237 -2.86 -9.86 -23.19
CA ALA A 237 -3.80 -9.44 -24.25
C ALA A 237 -5.06 -8.69 -23.76
N GLY A 238 -5.17 -8.42 -22.46
CA GLY A 238 -6.29 -7.69 -21.85
C GLY A 238 -6.03 -6.18 -21.68
N THR A 239 -4.89 -5.69 -22.18
CA THR A 239 -4.62 -4.25 -22.22
C THR A 239 -5.57 -3.60 -23.19
N ASP A 240 -6.24 -2.53 -22.78
CA ASP A 240 -6.93 -1.68 -23.73
C ASP A 240 -5.85 -0.97 -24.58
N PRO A 241 -5.71 -1.29 -25.88
CA PRO A 241 -4.71 -0.65 -26.73
C PRO A 241 -4.85 0.87 -26.79
N GLU A 242 -6.04 1.38 -26.45
CA GLU A 242 -6.40 2.79 -26.55
C GLU A 242 -6.32 3.51 -25.20
N ASP A 243 -6.06 2.83 -24.07
CA ASP A 243 -5.89 3.48 -22.77
C ASP A 243 -4.48 4.08 -22.66
N PRO A 244 -4.32 5.42 -22.70
CA PRO A 244 -3.02 6.06 -22.58
C PRO A 244 -2.40 5.87 -21.18
N ALA A 245 -3.18 5.45 -20.18
CA ALA A 245 -2.70 5.09 -18.85
C ALA A 245 -2.13 3.66 -18.78
N GLU A 246 -2.06 2.92 -19.89
CA GLU A 246 -1.47 1.58 -19.96
C GLU A 246 -0.27 1.52 -20.91
N ILE A 247 0.83 0.93 -20.42
CA ILE A 247 2.03 0.66 -21.21
C ILE A 247 2.19 -0.85 -21.32
N ARG A 248 2.25 -1.36 -22.54
CA ARG A 248 2.45 -2.80 -22.77
C ARG A 248 3.85 -3.22 -22.35
N TRP A 249 3.90 -4.23 -21.49
CA TRP A 249 5.13 -4.79 -20.98
C TRP A 249 4.96 -6.29 -20.74
N ASP A 250 5.73 -7.10 -21.46
CA ASP A 250 5.75 -8.55 -21.32
C ASP A 250 7.20 -9.08 -21.35
N PRO A 251 7.77 -9.37 -20.17
CA PRO A 251 9.10 -9.95 -20.06
C PRO A 251 9.27 -11.30 -20.76
N ASP A 252 8.21 -12.12 -20.83
CA ASP A 252 8.31 -13.48 -21.37
C ASP A 252 8.50 -13.45 -22.90
N THR A 253 8.00 -12.40 -23.57
CA THR A 253 8.16 -12.17 -25.01
C THR A 253 9.20 -11.11 -25.35
N GLY A 254 9.78 -10.44 -24.33
CA GLY A 254 10.72 -9.33 -24.52
C GLY A 254 10.05 -8.06 -25.07
N LEU A 255 8.72 -7.96 -24.96
CA LEU A 255 7.95 -6.84 -25.48
C LEU A 255 7.88 -5.71 -24.45
N LEU A 256 8.25 -4.50 -24.86
CA LEU A 256 8.01 -3.27 -24.12
C LEU A 256 7.71 -2.16 -25.12
N ASP A 257 6.60 -1.46 -24.93
CA ASP A 257 6.26 -0.29 -25.74
C ASP A 257 7.14 0.91 -25.34
N GLU A 258 8.28 1.03 -26.02
CA GLU A 258 9.24 2.12 -25.76
C GLU A 258 8.71 3.50 -26.18
N GLU A 259 7.78 3.56 -27.14
CA GLU A 259 7.17 4.81 -27.57
C GLU A 259 6.28 5.37 -26.47
N ALA A 260 5.44 4.53 -25.86
CA ALA A 260 4.62 4.91 -24.71
C ALA A 260 5.43 5.21 -23.42
N LEU A 261 6.71 4.81 -23.39
CA LEU A 261 7.65 5.07 -22.28
C LEU A 261 8.51 6.33 -22.54
N ALA A 262 8.49 6.90 -23.75
CA ALA A 262 9.44 7.93 -24.16
C ALA A 262 9.34 9.22 -23.33
N ASP A 263 8.13 9.62 -22.94
CA ASP A 263 7.83 10.81 -22.14
C ASP A 263 7.72 10.53 -20.63
N VAL A 264 7.97 9.29 -20.19
CA VAL A 264 7.97 8.92 -18.76
C VAL A 264 9.24 9.43 -18.07
N ASP A 265 9.07 10.16 -16.97
CA ASP A 265 10.18 10.72 -16.19
C ASP A 265 10.73 9.70 -15.16
N VAL A 266 9.85 8.90 -14.56
CA VAL A 266 10.22 7.89 -13.56
C VAL A 266 9.51 6.56 -13.82
N VAL A 267 10.25 5.47 -13.76
CA VAL A 267 9.68 4.11 -13.74
C VAL A 267 9.84 3.50 -12.36
N ILE A 268 8.74 3.02 -11.78
CA ILE A 268 8.71 2.27 -10.53
C ILE A 268 8.45 0.80 -10.87
N HIS A 269 9.45 -0.05 -10.63
CA HIS A 269 9.40 -1.46 -10.96
C HIS A 269 9.12 -2.34 -9.74
N LEU A 270 7.84 -2.69 -9.52
CA LEU A 270 7.39 -3.53 -8.39
C LEU A 270 6.95 -4.94 -8.79
N ALA A 271 6.93 -5.24 -10.08
CA ALA A 271 6.50 -6.53 -10.58
C ALA A 271 7.50 -7.63 -10.22
N GLY A 272 6.99 -8.78 -9.77
CA GLY A 272 7.81 -9.96 -9.51
C GLY A 272 6.96 -11.19 -9.19
N HIS A 273 7.50 -12.39 -9.43
CA HIS A 273 6.82 -13.63 -9.05
C HIS A 273 6.79 -13.75 -7.51
N PRO A 274 5.64 -14.10 -6.91
CA PRO A 274 5.51 -14.23 -5.45
C PRO A 274 6.51 -15.23 -4.84
N LEU A 275 7.04 -14.90 -3.67
CA LEU A 275 7.96 -15.78 -2.94
C LEU A 275 7.22 -16.85 -2.11
N ALA A 276 5.96 -16.61 -1.74
CA ALA A 276 5.19 -17.42 -0.79
C ALA A 276 4.66 -18.75 -1.39
N ALA A 277 5.56 -19.56 -1.93
CA ALA A 277 5.31 -20.93 -2.35
C ALA A 277 6.49 -21.82 -1.95
N ARG A 278 6.33 -23.14 -2.10
CA ARG A 278 7.38 -24.10 -1.76
C ARG A 278 8.62 -23.90 -2.64
N PHE A 279 9.81 -23.89 -2.03
CA PHE A 279 11.08 -23.66 -2.74
C PHE A 279 11.53 -24.91 -3.52
N THR A 280 10.85 -25.20 -4.62
CA THR A 280 11.28 -26.17 -5.63
C THR A 280 12.26 -25.51 -6.61
N GLU A 281 13.07 -26.27 -7.34
CA GLU A 281 13.97 -25.71 -8.38
C GLU A 281 13.19 -24.90 -9.43
N GLU A 282 12.01 -25.39 -9.82
CA GLU A 282 11.14 -24.71 -10.76
C GLU A 282 10.65 -23.36 -10.22
N HIS A 283 10.22 -23.32 -8.95
CA HIS A 283 9.81 -22.09 -8.29
C HIS A 283 10.95 -21.09 -8.17
N LYS A 284 12.13 -21.55 -7.73
CA LYS A 284 13.35 -20.74 -7.62
C LYS A 284 13.76 -20.13 -8.97
N ARG A 285 13.69 -20.92 -10.05
CA ARG A 285 13.94 -20.45 -11.41
C ARG A 285 12.94 -19.37 -11.84
N ARG A 286 11.64 -19.56 -11.59
CA ARG A 286 10.61 -18.53 -11.89
C ARG A 286 10.83 -17.25 -11.09
N VAL A 287 11.13 -17.39 -9.79
CA VAL A 287 11.46 -16.27 -8.90
C VAL A 287 12.61 -15.46 -9.47
N ARG A 288 13.71 -16.12 -9.87
CA ARG A 288 14.88 -15.47 -10.47
C ARG A 288 14.56 -14.84 -11.83
N ALA A 289 13.96 -15.59 -12.75
CA ALA A 289 13.60 -15.13 -14.09
C ALA A 289 12.72 -13.87 -14.04
N SER A 290 11.65 -13.90 -13.23
CA SER A 290 10.73 -12.76 -13.09
C SER A 290 11.39 -11.46 -12.56
N ARG A 291 12.52 -11.59 -11.85
CA ARG A 291 13.29 -10.45 -11.30
C ARG A 291 14.40 -10.00 -12.24
N VAL A 292 14.99 -10.91 -12.99
CA VAL A 292 16.09 -10.59 -13.90
C VAL A 292 15.55 -10.09 -15.23
N ASP A 293 14.63 -10.84 -15.85
CA ASP A 293 14.23 -10.61 -17.25
C ASP A 293 13.39 -9.33 -17.36
N GLY A 294 12.41 -9.17 -16.48
CA GLY A 294 11.54 -8.00 -16.45
C GLY A 294 12.28 -6.71 -16.10
N THR A 295 13.18 -6.75 -15.12
CA THR A 295 14.00 -5.60 -14.73
C THR A 295 15.01 -5.25 -15.82
N THR A 296 15.64 -6.26 -16.43
CA THR A 296 16.56 -6.08 -17.56
C THR A 296 15.89 -5.37 -18.72
N LEU A 297 14.69 -5.82 -19.11
CA LEU A 297 13.95 -5.22 -20.22
C LEU A 297 13.67 -3.73 -20.00
N ILE A 298 13.20 -3.38 -18.80
CA ILE A 298 12.93 -1.98 -18.42
C ILE A 298 14.22 -1.17 -18.37
N ALA A 299 15.27 -1.68 -17.70
CA ALA A 299 16.54 -0.97 -17.55
C ALA A 299 17.19 -0.68 -18.90
N ASP A 300 17.17 -1.65 -19.83
CA ASP A 300 17.76 -1.50 -21.15
C ASP A 300 16.98 -0.51 -22.04
N ALA A 301 15.64 -0.52 -21.94
CA ALA A 301 14.81 0.46 -22.63
C ALA A 301 15.05 1.88 -22.11
N LEU A 302 15.08 2.06 -20.78
CA LEU A 302 15.39 3.36 -20.19
C LEU A 302 16.79 3.86 -20.57
N ALA A 303 17.78 2.96 -20.63
CA ALA A 303 19.12 3.31 -21.08
C ALA A 303 19.14 3.83 -22.53
N ARG A 304 18.41 3.16 -23.44
CA ARG A 304 18.25 3.60 -24.84
C ARG A 304 17.55 4.96 -24.93
N LEU A 305 16.43 5.12 -24.23
CA LEU A 305 15.64 6.35 -24.23
C LEU A 305 16.41 7.53 -23.64
N GLU A 306 17.16 7.32 -22.56
CA GLU A 306 17.98 8.37 -21.95
C GLU A 306 19.14 8.79 -22.86
N THR A 307 19.73 7.84 -23.58
CA THR A 307 20.79 8.13 -24.56
C THR A 307 20.23 8.90 -25.77
N ALA A 308 19.05 8.51 -26.26
CA ALA A 308 18.42 9.13 -27.42
C ALA A 308 17.83 10.52 -27.11
N GLN A 309 17.24 10.67 -25.92
CA GLN A 309 16.61 11.90 -25.45
C GLN A 309 16.89 12.07 -23.95
N PRO A 310 17.99 12.74 -23.57
CA PRO A 310 18.31 12.99 -22.17
C PRO A 310 17.22 13.80 -21.49
N ARG A 311 16.70 13.27 -20.37
CA ARG A 311 15.64 13.90 -19.55
C ARG A 311 15.94 13.83 -18.05
N GLY A 312 16.96 13.09 -17.64
CA GLY A 312 17.22 12.79 -16.24
C GLY A 312 16.28 11.74 -15.67
N ARG A 313 15.94 10.70 -16.46
CA ARG A 313 15.01 9.64 -16.03
C ARG A 313 15.48 8.91 -14.78
N ALA A 314 14.53 8.35 -14.04
CA ALA A 314 14.82 7.50 -12.89
C ALA A 314 14.14 6.13 -12.95
N LEU A 315 14.82 5.13 -12.39
CA LEU A 315 14.32 3.78 -12.16
C LEU A 315 14.33 3.48 -10.67
N ILE A 316 13.16 3.34 -10.07
CA ILE A 316 12.98 2.87 -8.70
C ILE A 316 12.63 1.38 -8.76
N SER A 317 13.63 0.51 -8.59
CA SER A 317 13.45 -0.94 -8.65
C SER A 317 13.21 -1.51 -7.27
N SER A 318 12.21 -2.38 -7.14
CA SER A 318 12.07 -3.21 -5.95
C SER A 318 13.27 -4.16 -5.77
N SER A 319 13.54 -4.48 -4.50
CA SER A 319 14.48 -5.48 -4.01
C SER A 319 13.92 -6.00 -2.66
N ALA A 320 14.72 -6.72 -1.87
CA ALA A 320 14.30 -7.18 -0.55
C ALA A 320 15.48 -7.20 0.42
N ILE A 321 15.17 -7.14 1.72
CA ILE A 321 16.17 -7.38 2.78
C ILE A 321 16.76 -8.80 2.72
N GLY A 322 16.17 -9.71 1.93
CA GLY A 322 16.78 -10.98 1.52
C GLY A 322 18.20 -10.83 0.94
N TRP A 323 18.58 -9.64 0.44
CA TRP A 323 19.95 -9.27 0.10
C TRP A 323 20.97 -9.67 1.17
N TYR A 324 20.62 -9.51 2.44
CA TYR A 324 21.53 -9.73 3.56
C TYR A 324 21.69 -11.20 3.97
N GLY A 325 21.01 -12.13 3.30
CA GLY A 325 20.92 -13.53 3.73
C GLY A 325 20.02 -13.71 4.95
N ALA A 326 19.42 -14.89 5.05
CA ALA A 326 18.41 -15.21 6.04
C ALA A 326 18.96 -15.25 7.47
N THR A 327 20.12 -15.86 7.68
CA THR A 327 20.73 -16.00 9.01
C THR A 327 22.12 -15.36 9.08
N PRO A 328 22.67 -15.12 10.28
CA PRO A 328 24.06 -14.65 10.41
C PRO A 328 25.09 -15.55 9.73
N ASP A 329 24.84 -16.87 9.63
CA ASP A 329 25.73 -17.82 8.95
C ASP A 329 25.73 -17.65 7.42
N ASP A 330 24.65 -17.09 6.86
CA ASP A 330 24.53 -16.80 5.43
C ASP A 330 25.19 -15.44 5.08
N ARG A 331 25.90 -14.80 6.02
CA ARG A 331 26.57 -13.51 5.85
C ARG A 331 28.07 -13.66 5.76
N THR A 332 28.65 -12.84 4.91
CA THR A 332 30.11 -12.69 4.82
C THR A 332 30.69 -11.86 5.97
N GLN A 333 29.86 -11.13 6.70
CA GLN A 333 30.24 -10.22 7.77
C GLN A 333 29.24 -10.29 8.93
N GLN A 334 29.72 -10.14 10.16
CA GLN A 334 28.88 -10.00 11.34
C GLN A 334 28.72 -8.51 11.65
N ALA A 335 27.52 -7.99 11.49
CA ALA A 335 27.15 -6.63 11.87
C ALA A 335 25.95 -6.68 12.82
N GLU A 336 25.91 -5.77 13.80
CA GLU A 336 24.78 -5.68 14.74
C GLU A 336 23.51 -5.19 14.03
N MET A 337 23.66 -4.22 13.13
CA MET A 337 22.61 -3.66 12.27
C MET A 337 23.03 -3.80 10.81
N LEU A 338 22.09 -4.15 9.94
CA LEU A 338 22.32 -4.37 8.52
C LEU A 338 22.05 -3.07 7.75
N THR A 339 23.11 -2.46 7.22
CA THR A 339 23.10 -1.21 6.45
C THR A 339 23.29 -1.48 4.96
N GLU A 340 23.03 -0.49 4.11
CA GLU A 340 22.99 -0.65 2.65
C GLU A 340 24.36 -0.91 1.99
N ASP A 341 25.44 -0.53 2.66
CA ASP A 341 26.84 -0.73 2.25
C ASP A 341 27.34 -2.16 2.47
N LEU A 342 26.62 -2.96 3.25
CA LEU A 342 26.99 -4.35 3.51
C LEU A 342 26.89 -5.21 2.25
N ARG A 343 27.81 -6.17 2.18
CA ARG A 343 27.87 -7.15 1.09
C ARG A 343 26.65 -8.05 1.11
N CYS A 344 26.28 -8.51 -0.09
CA CYS A 344 25.25 -9.52 -0.29
C CYS A 344 25.58 -10.81 0.50
N GLY A 345 24.55 -11.44 1.05
CA GLY A 345 24.62 -12.78 1.63
C GLY A 345 24.85 -13.87 0.58
N THR A 346 24.90 -15.12 1.05
CA THR A 346 25.30 -16.28 0.23
C THR A 346 24.17 -17.29 -0.03
N ASP A 347 22.97 -17.06 0.49
CA ASP A 347 21.82 -17.94 0.27
C ASP A 347 21.10 -17.64 -1.06
N PHE A 348 20.11 -18.47 -1.39
CA PHE A 348 19.35 -18.33 -2.64
C PHE A 348 18.65 -16.97 -2.75
N LEU A 349 18.04 -16.47 -1.67
CA LEU A 349 17.34 -15.19 -1.69
C LEU A 349 18.31 -14.03 -1.88
N ALA A 350 19.48 -14.07 -1.25
CA ALA A 350 20.53 -13.09 -1.43
C ALA A 350 21.03 -13.07 -2.88
N GLU A 351 21.30 -14.23 -3.48
CA GLU A 351 21.67 -14.33 -4.89
C GLU A 351 20.59 -13.81 -5.84
N ALA A 352 19.32 -14.08 -5.54
CA ALA A 352 18.19 -13.56 -6.30
C ALA A 352 18.10 -12.03 -6.20
N CYS A 353 18.29 -11.45 -5.01
CA CYS A 353 18.32 -9.99 -4.83
C CYS A 353 19.53 -9.37 -5.53
N ARG A 354 20.70 -10.01 -5.48
CA ARG A 354 21.90 -9.56 -6.21
C ARG A 354 21.65 -9.47 -7.70
N ALA A 355 21.16 -10.54 -8.31
CA ALA A 355 20.85 -10.56 -9.74
C ALA A 355 19.82 -9.50 -10.11
N TRP A 356 18.82 -9.28 -9.24
CA TRP A 356 17.81 -8.26 -9.43
C TRP A 356 18.38 -6.82 -9.42
N GLU A 357 19.19 -6.48 -8.41
CA GLU A 357 19.82 -5.17 -8.30
C GLU A 357 20.88 -4.94 -9.40
N GLU A 358 21.58 -5.98 -9.86
CA GLU A 358 22.47 -5.91 -11.01
C GLU A 358 21.72 -5.62 -12.31
N SER A 359 20.56 -6.24 -12.55
CA SER A 359 19.72 -5.96 -13.72
C SER A 359 19.25 -4.51 -13.75
N ALA A 360 18.84 -3.94 -12.61
CA ALA A 360 18.38 -2.55 -12.53
C ALA A 360 19.51 -1.55 -12.83
N ARG A 361 20.72 -1.82 -12.31
CA ARG A 361 21.89 -0.93 -12.43
C ARG A 361 22.43 -0.79 -13.85
N ARG A 362 22.00 -1.64 -14.80
CA ARG A 362 22.37 -1.52 -16.22
C ARG A 362 22.03 -0.14 -16.79
N ALA A 363 20.93 0.47 -16.34
CA ALA A 363 20.50 1.79 -16.78
C ALA A 363 21.43 2.93 -16.30
N GLU A 364 22.20 2.73 -15.23
CA GLU A 364 23.07 3.77 -14.66
C GLU A 364 24.13 4.26 -15.67
N SER A 365 24.61 3.35 -16.52
CA SER A 365 25.64 3.64 -17.52
C SER A 365 25.22 4.70 -18.55
N SER A 366 23.92 4.90 -18.75
CA SER A 366 23.34 5.92 -19.65
C SER A 366 22.88 7.18 -18.92
N GLY A 367 23.19 7.33 -17.62
CA GLY A 367 22.82 8.49 -16.82
C GLY A 367 21.46 8.38 -16.11
N VAL A 368 20.73 7.28 -16.28
CA VAL A 368 19.47 7.02 -15.56
C VAL A 368 19.77 6.90 -14.06
N ARG A 369 18.99 7.62 -13.24
CA ARG A 369 19.09 7.52 -11.77
C ARG A 369 18.44 6.23 -11.29
N VAL A 370 19.21 5.34 -10.68
CA VAL A 370 18.69 4.05 -10.18
C VAL A 370 18.67 4.03 -8.65
N VAL A 371 17.55 3.57 -8.09
CA VAL A 371 17.37 3.28 -6.67
C VAL A 371 16.85 1.85 -6.54
N THR A 372 17.45 1.05 -5.67
CA THR A 372 16.99 -0.31 -5.35
C THR A 372 16.40 -0.36 -3.94
N VAL A 373 15.14 -0.77 -3.80
CA VAL A 373 14.40 -0.66 -2.55
C VAL A 373 14.36 -2.01 -1.84
N ARG A 374 15.22 -2.20 -0.83
CA ARG A 374 15.31 -3.44 -0.03
C ARG A 374 14.19 -3.48 1.00
N THR A 375 13.04 -4.01 0.57
CA THR A 375 11.81 -4.02 1.37
C THR A 375 11.84 -5.06 2.48
N GLY A 376 11.42 -4.67 3.69
CA GLY A 376 11.20 -5.55 4.83
C GLY A 376 9.85 -6.29 4.82
N ILE A 377 9.42 -6.76 5.99
CA ILE A 377 8.14 -7.46 6.15
C ILE A 377 7.00 -6.42 6.18
N VAL A 378 6.33 -6.25 5.05
CA VAL A 378 5.20 -5.32 4.91
C VAL A 378 4.00 -5.77 5.74
N GLN A 379 3.47 -4.87 6.57
CA GLN A 379 2.33 -5.10 7.43
C GLN A 379 1.02 -4.72 6.72
N SER A 380 0.18 -5.72 6.43
CA SER A 380 -1.15 -5.52 5.86
C SER A 380 -2.09 -6.68 6.23
N PRO A 381 -3.36 -6.42 6.60
CA PRO A 381 -4.36 -7.49 6.75
C PRO A 381 -4.84 -8.07 5.41
N SER A 382 -4.62 -7.36 4.30
CA SER A 382 -5.11 -7.74 2.97
C SER A 382 -4.12 -8.60 2.18
N GLY A 383 -2.88 -8.76 2.67
CA GLY A 383 -1.84 -9.55 2.01
C GLY A 383 -0.60 -9.76 2.88
N GLY A 384 0.34 -10.56 2.39
CA GLY A 384 1.63 -10.78 3.04
C GLY A 384 1.56 -11.62 4.34
N ALA A 385 2.59 -11.48 5.17
CA ALA A 385 2.76 -12.31 6.36
C ALA A 385 1.67 -12.07 7.43
N LEU A 386 1.27 -10.80 7.64
CA LEU A 386 0.27 -10.45 8.65
C LEU A 386 -1.08 -11.12 8.36
N GLN A 387 -1.58 -11.04 7.13
CA GLN A 387 -2.82 -11.72 6.72
C GLN A 387 -2.81 -13.22 7.08
N GLN A 388 -1.69 -13.92 6.87
CA GLN A 388 -1.57 -15.35 7.18
C GLN A 388 -1.58 -15.64 8.69
N MET A 389 -1.08 -14.72 9.51
CA MET A 389 -1.03 -14.86 10.96
C MET A 389 -2.36 -14.52 11.65
N LEU A 390 -3.15 -13.60 11.09
CA LEU A 390 -4.35 -13.06 11.72
C LEU A 390 -5.35 -14.12 12.22
N PRO A 391 -5.68 -15.21 11.49
CA PRO A 391 -6.64 -16.21 11.97
C PRO A 391 -6.21 -16.88 13.28
N LEU A 392 -4.93 -17.24 13.40
CA LEU A 392 -4.40 -17.90 14.61
C LEU A 392 -4.36 -16.92 15.78
N PHE A 393 -3.93 -15.68 15.55
CA PHE A 393 -3.92 -14.66 16.60
C PHE A 393 -5.33 -14.26 17.04
N ALA A 394 -6.29 -14.15 16.11
CA ALA A 394 -7.68 -13.86 16.42
C ALA A 394 -8.33 -14.96 17.30
N ALA A 395 -7.93 -16.22 17.09
CA ALA A 395 -8.34 -17.37 17.88
C ALA A 395 -7.59 -17.52 19.22
N GLY A 396 -6.63 -16.63 19.54
CA GLY A 396 -5.80 -16.74 20.74
C GLY A 396 -4.76 -17.86 20.71
N LEU A 397 -4.51 -18.43 19.53
CA LEU A 397 -3.52 -19.49 19.28
C LEU A 397 -2.24 -18.95 18.63
N GLY A 398 -2.09 -17.62 18.58
CA GLY A 398 -0.92 -16.95 18.03
C GLY A 398 0.28 -16.98 18.98
N GLY A 399 1.46 -16.81 18.40
CA GLY A 399 2.70 -16.61 19.15
C GLY A 399 3.91 -16.42 18.23
N PRO A 400 5.12 -16.39 18.80
CA PRO A 400 6.33 -16.04 18.07
C PRO A 400 6.63 -17.06 16.96
N LEU A 401 7.01 -16.52 15.79
CA LEU A 401 7.63 -17.28 14.71
C LEU A 401 9.13 -17.39 14.99
N GLY A 402 9.54 -18.52 15.57
CA GLY A 402 10.91 -18.75 16.00
C GLY A 402 11.13 -18.44 17.49
N THR A 403 12.36 -18.10 17.86
CA THR A 403 12.81 -17.92 19.24
C THR A 403 13.18 -16.48 19.55
N SER A 404 14.09 -15.91 18.76
CA SER A 404 14.80 -14.65 19.05
C SER A 404 15.19 -13.88 17.79
N GLN A 405 14.70 -14.31 16.63
CA GLN A 405 15.04 -13.72 15.33
C GLN A 405 14.54 -12.28 15.26
N TRP A 406 15.36 -11.40 14.69
CA TRP A 406 14.96 -10.04 14.34
C TRP A 406 14.07 -10.03 13.11
N GLN A 407 13.00 -9.24 13.20
CA GLN A 407 12.02 -9.00 12.16
C GLN A 407 12.01 -7.52 11.83
N SER A 408 12.60 -7.17 10.69
CA SER A 408 12.55 -5.83 10.12
C SER A 408 11.26 -5.69 9.31
N TRP A 409 10.31 -4.93 9.85
CA TRP A 409 8.97 -4.74 9.31
C TRP A 409 8.84 -3.33 8.72
N ILE A 410 7.78 -3.08 7.95
CA ILE A 410 7.39 -1.72 7.53
C ILE A 410 5.87 -1.68 7.35
N SER A 411 5.21 -0.55 7.63
CA SER A 411 3.79 -0.41 7.34
C SER A 411 3.53 -0.37 5.83
N LEU A 412 2.34 -0.77 5.36
CA LEU A 412 2.00 -0.65 3.94
C LEU A 412 2.04 0.80 3.45
N ASP A 413 1.63 1.75 4.30
CA ASP A 413 1.69 3.17 3.97
C ASP A 413 3.12 3.69 3.88
N ASP A 414 4.00 3.30 4.80
CA ASP A 414 5.39 3.76 4.78
C ASP A 414 6.17 3.20 3.61
N VAL A 415 5.97 1.93 3.21
CA VAL A 415 6.66 1.39 2.04
C VAL A 415 6.20 2.09 0.76
N ALA A 416 4.89 2.38 0.62
CA ALA A 416 4.38 3.10 -0.54
C ALA A 416 4.89 4.55 -0.58
N ALA A 417 4.81 5.26 0.54
CA ALA A 417 5.27 6.64 0.66
C ALA A 417 6.79 6.76 0.49
N LEU A 418 7.59 5.82 1.01
CA LEU A 418 9.04 5.80 0.80
C LEU A 418 9.39 5.55 -0.67
N ILE A 419 8.70 4.63 -1.36
CA ILE A 419 8.92 4.42 -2.81
C ILE A 419 8.62 5.70 -3.60
N VAL A 420 7.52 6.40 -3.30
CA VAL A 420 7.19 7.68 -3.93
C VAL A 420 8.19 8.77 -3.55
N HIS A 421 8.62 8.85 -2.28
CA HIS A 421 9.65 9.78 -1.83
C HIS A 421 10.95 9.61 -2.62
N LEU A 422 11.40 8.37 -2.82
CA LEU A 422 12.60 8.05 -3.60
C LEU A 422 12.44 8.38 -5.09
N ALA A 423 11.23 8.20 -5.64
CA ALA A 423 10.90 8.63 -7.00
C ALA A 423 11.05 10.16 -7.16
N LEU A 424 10.57 10.92 -6.17
CA LEU A 424 10.53 12.38 -6.19
C LEU A 424 11.81 13.07 -5.66
N THR A 425 12.74 12.32 -5.06
CA THR A 425 13.98 12.87 -4.49
C THR A 425 15.15 12.74 -5.47
N PRO A 426 15.66 13.84 -6.06
CA PRO A 426 16.73 13.78 -7.07
C PRO A 426 18.06 13.23 -6.55
N ALA A 427 18.33 13.43 -5.25
CA ALA A 427 19.54 12.95 -4.58
C ALA A 427 19.54 11.44 -4.29
N ALA A 428 18.39 10.77 -4.33
CA ALA A 428 18.27 9.36 -3.97
C ALA A 428 18.93 8.47 -5.04
N ARG A 429 19.93 7.67 -4.63
CA ARG A 429 20.70 6.75 -5.49
C ARG A 429 21.11 5.47 -4.76
N GLY A 430 21.23 4.39 -5.52
CA GLY A 430 21.70 3.09 -5.04
C GLY A 430 20.68 2.40 -4.12
N PRO A 431 21.13 1.44 -3.30
CA PRO A 431 20.24 0.69 -2.41
C PRO A 431 19.70 1.56 -1.28
N VAL A 432 18.43 1.37 -0.91
CA VAL A 432 17.77 1.97 0.26
C VAL A 432 16.94 0.89 0.95
N ASN A 433 17.12 0.72 2.25
CA ASN A 433 16.31 -0.17 3.07
C ASN A 433 14.95 0.46 3.34
N ALA A 434 13.89 -0.26 2.96
CA ALA A 434 12.52 0.10 3.28
C ALA A 434 12.03 -0.75 4.47
N VAL A 435 12.51 -0.35 5.65
CA VAL A 435 12.16 -0.92 6.96
C VAL A 435 11.81 0.22 7.91
N ALA A 436 10.94 -0.03 8.89
CA ALA A 436 10.65 0.91 9.96
C ALA A 436 11.89 1.10 10.86
N PRO A 437 12.06 2.27 11.52
CA PRO A 437 13.23 2.58 12.33
C PRO A 437 13.47 1.62 13.51
N GLU A 438 12.41 1.01 14.04
CA GLU A 438 12.49 0.10 15.18
C GLU A 438 12.20 -1.36 14.77
N PRO A 439 13.22 -2.13 14.34
CA PRO A 439 13.06 -3.57 14.15
C PRO A 439 12.76 -4.25 15.49
N VAL A 440 12.00 -5.34 15.44
CA VAL A 440 11.56 -6.05 16.66
C VAL A 440 12.01 -7.51 16.64
N THR A 441 12.07 -8.16 17.80
CA THR A 441 12.25 -9.61 17.84
C THR A 441 10.93 -10.32 17.52
N ALA A 442 10.99 -11.58 17.07
CA ALA A 442 9.80 -12.41 16.86
C ALA A 442 8.89 -12.51 18.09
N ARG A 443 9.48 -12.45 19.30
CA ARG A 443 8.75 -12.42 20.58
C ARG A 443 8.00 -11.10 20.77
N ASP A 444 8.67 -9.99 20.51
CA ASP A 444 8.07 -8.66 20.66
C ASP A 444 7.00 -8.42 19.59
N TYR A 445 7.21 -8.92 18.37
CA TYR A 445 6.20 -8.92 17.32
C TYR A 445 4.91 -9.64 17.79
N ALA A 446 5.04 -10.89 18.24
CA ALA A 446 3.89 -11.67 18.68
C ALA A 446 3.18 -11.03 19.88
N ARG A 447 3.94 -10.53 20.87
CA ARG A 447 3.39 -9.81 22.01
C ARG A 447 2.60 -8.58 21.57
N THR A 448 3.15 -7.79 20.65
CA THR A 448 2.54 -6.56 20.16
C THR A 448 1.26 -6.86 19.38
N LEU A 449 1.29 -7.83 18.45
CA LEU A 449 0.10 -8.24 17.71
C LEU A 449 -1.00 -8.80 18.63
N GLY A 450 -0.63 -9.61 19.62
CA GLY A 450 -1.55 -10.09 20.65
C GLY A 450 -2.21 -8.95 21.43
N ALA A 451 -1.42 -7.97 21.86
CA ALA A 451 -1.91 -6.80 22.58
C ALA A 451 -2.87 -5.94 21.73
N VAL A 452 -2.51 -5.67 20.46
CA VAL A 452 -3.35 -4.91 19.52
C VAL A 452 -4.68 -5.61 19.26
N LEU A 453 -4.67 -6.94 19.11
CA LEU A 453 -5.88 -7.74 18.93
C LEU A 453 -6.63 -8.03 20.24
N ARG A 454 -6.06 -7.68 21.39
CA ARG A 454 -6.56 -8.03 22.73
C ARG A 454 -6.76 -9.55 22.88
N ARG A 455 -5.73 -10.31 22.49
CA ARG A 455 -5.69 -11.79 22.51
C ARG A 455 -4.40 -12.29 23.15
N PRO A 456 -4.43 -13.46 23.82
CA PRO A 456 -3.20 -14.10 24.27
C PRO A 456 -2.31 -14.45 23.07
N SER A 457 -0.99 -14.35 23.24
CA SER A 457 -0.01 -14.53 22.17
C SER A 457 1.23 -15.32 22.62
N ALA A 458 1.03 -16.26 23.55
CA ALA A 458 2.10 -16.97 24.23
C ALA A 458 2.38 -18.36 23.65
N VAL A 459 1.56 -18.86 22.71
CA VAL A 459 1.69 -20.22 22.16
C VAL A 459 2.71 -20.18 21.01
N PRO A 460 3.95 -20.67 21.20
CA PRO A 460 4.94 -20.63 20.13
C PRO A 460 4.46 -21.46 18.94
N VAL A 461 4.61 -20.94 17.72
CA VAL A 461 4.18 -21.65 16.53
C VAL A 461 5.01 -22.92 16.37
N PRO A 462 4.40 -24.12 16.28
CA PRO A 462 5.16 -25.34 16.08
C PRO A 462 6.01 -25.29 14.80
N ARG A 463 7.29 -25.60 14.92
CA ARG A 463 8.30 -25.50 13.83
C ARG A 463 7.97 -26.31 12.57
N PHE A 464 7.02 -27.25 12.62
CA PHE A 464 6.63 -28.06 11.47
C PHE A 464 5.64 -27.34 10.53
N GLY A 465 4.84 -26.39 11.01
CA GLY A 465 3.83 -25.70 10.19
C GLY A 465 4.43 -24.98 8.97
N PRO A 466 5.38 -24.05 9.18
CA PRO A 466 6.09 -23.38 8.08
C PRO A 466 6.79 -24.35 7.12
N LYS A 467 7.38 -25.44 7.64
CA LYS A 467 8.06 -26.44 6.82
C LYS A 467 7.11 -27.21 5.90
N LEU A 468 5.88 -27.46 6.33
CA LEU A 468 4.86 -28.10 5.49
C LEU A 468 4.41 -27.18 4.34
N LEU A 469 4.27 -25.87 4.61
CA LEU A 469 3.80 -24.89 3.64
C LEU A 469 4.89 -24.48 2.63
N LEU A 470 6.08 -24.13 3.12
CA LEU A 470 7.15 -23.52 2.31
C LEU A 470 8.32 -24.46 2.00
N GLY A 471 8.32 -25.67 2.58
CA GLY A 471 9.49 -26.54 2.61
C GLY A 471 10.53 -26.09 3.66
N ALA A 472 11.54 -26.92 3.89
CA ALA A 472 12.58 -26.63 4.89
C ALA A 472 13.39 -25.37 4.57
N GLN A 473 13.73 -25.16 3.30
CA GLN A 473 14.47 -23.99 2.84
C GLN A 473 13.63 -22.70 2.97
N GLY A 474 12.39 -22.68 2.47
CA GLY A 474 11.53 -21.49 2.59
C GLY A 474 11.17 -21.15 4.04
N ALA A 475 11.01 -22.16 4.91
CA ALA A 475 10.85 -21.92 6.34
C ALA A 475 12.10 -21.29 6.96
N ARG A 476 13.31 -21.71 6.56
CA ARG A 476 14.57 -21.10 7.02
C ARG A 476 14.72 -19.68 6.50
N GLU A 477 14.54 -19.49 5.20
CA GLU A 477 14.91 -18.25 4.50
C GLU A 477 13.87 -17.13 4.58
N LEU A 478 12.58 -17.44 4.84
CA LEU A 478 11.52 -16.43 4.95
C LEU A 478 10.95 -16.31 6.37
N VAL A 479 10.75 -17.43 7.07
CA VAL A 479 10.03 -17.44 8.35
C VAL A 479 10.98 -17.35 9.55
N MET A 480 12.14 -17.97 9.44
CA MET A 480 13.15 -18.02 10.50
C MET A 480 14.34 -17.09 10.19
N ALA A 481 14.18 -16.17 9.23
CA ALA A 481 15.16 -15.16 8.92
C ALA A 481 15.36 -14.23 10.13
N ASP A 482 16.61 -13.84 10.35
CA ASP A 482 17.07 -13.05 11.48
C ASP A 482 17.78 -11.80 10.99
N GLN A 483 17.01 -10.79 10.60
CA GLN A 483 17.51 -9.61 9.90
C GLN A 483 17.16 -8.35 10.68
N ARG A 484 18.16 -7.77 11.35
CA ARG A 484 18.05 -6.50 12.08
C ARG A 484 18.57 -5.37 11.18
N VAL A 485 17.69 -4.77 10.39
CA VAL A 485 18.03 -3.86 9.29
C VAL A 485 17.86 -2.41 9.74
N SER A 486 18.77 -1.53 9.33
CA SER A 486 18.70 -0.10 9.63
C SER A 486 17.84 0.64 8.59
N ALA A 487 17.15 1.69 9.05
CA ALA A 487 16.41 2.65 8.22
C ALA A 487 17.17 3.99 8.03
N ASP A 488 18.42 4.09 8.52
CA ASP A 488 19.14 5.37 8.62
C ASP A 488 19.26 6.09 7.28
N LYS A 489 19.57 5.39 6.19
CA LYS A 489 19.69 6.02 4.87
C LYS A 489 18.37 6.63 4.40
N ALA A 490 17.22 6.03 4.72
CA ALA A 490 15.91 6.61 4.38
C ALA A 490 15.67 7.91 5.17
N LEU A 491 16.05 7.94 6.45
CA LEU A 491 15.99 9.13 7.29
C LEU A 491 16.94 10.23 6.80
N GLU A 492 18.17 9.88 6.42
CA GLU A 492 19.17 10.79 5.84
C GLU A 492 18.70 11.40 4.51
N LEU A 493 17.92 10.65 3.72
CA LEU A 493 17.25 11.14 2.52
C LEU A 493 16.00 12.00 2.81
N GLY A 494 15.72 12.29 4.09
CA GLY A 494 14.63 13.16 4.52
C GLY A 494 13.26 12.50 4.54
N TYR A 495 13.17 11.17 4.47
CA TYR A 495 11.89 10.48 4.61
C TYR A 495 11.42 10.51 6.08
N ALA A 496 10.19 10.98 6.30
CA ALA A 496 9.54 10.97 7.60
C ALA A 496 8.59 9.77 7.69
N PHE A 497 8.90 8.83 8.60
CA PHE A 497 8.05 7.66 8.82
C PHE A 497 6.72 8.04 9.48
N ARG A 498 5.63 7.45 9.00
CA ARG A 498 4.29 7.57 9.60
C ARG A 498 4.17 6.71 10.84
N HIS A 499 4.79 5.53 10.81
CA HIS A 499 4.76 4.57 11.91
C HIS A 499 6.19 4.19 12.32
N HIS A 500 6.64 4.70 13.45
CA HIS A 500 7.97 4.40 13.98
C HIS A 500 7.98 3.05 14.72
N THR A 501 6.91 2.77 15.46
CA THR A 501 6.78 1.57 16.28
C THR A 501 5.82 0.56 15.65
N LEU A 502 6.06 -0.74 15.91
CA LEU A 502 5.19 -1.80 15.38
C LEU A 502 3.74 -1.66 15.88
N ALA A 503 3.57 -1.16 17.11
CA ALA A 503 2.25 -0.99 17.70
C ALA A 503 1.42 0.07 16.97
N GLU A 504 2.03 1.17 16.53
CA GLU A 504 1.36 2.20 15.71
C GLU A 504 0.95 1.62 14.37
N GLY A 505 1.89 0.99 13.65
CA GLY A 505 1.62 0.40 12.35
C GLY A 505 0.52 -0.67 12.39
N LEU A 506 0.57 -1.58 13.36
CA LEU A 506 -0.46 -2.62 13.53
C LEU A 506 -1.82 -2.03 13.93
N ARG A 507 -1.86 -1.00 14.78
CA ARG A 507 -3.12 -0.34 15.14
C ARG A 507 -3.76 0.34 13.94
N HIS A 508 -2.98 1.03 13.13
CA HIS A 508 -3.48 1.69 11.92
C HIS A 508 -4.04 0.67 10.91
N VAL A 509 -3.24 -0.32 10.50
CA VAL A 509 -3.66 -1.29 9.46
C VAL A 509 -4.74 -2.26 9.94
N LEU A 510 -4.96 -2.39 11.26
CA LEU A 510 -6.05 -3.18 11.84
C LEU A 510 -7.19 -2.32 12.39
N GLY A 511 -7.12 -0.99 12.29
CA GLY A 511 -8.09 -0.03 12.86
C GLY A 511 -8.36 -0.24 14.36
N ARG A 512 -7.32 -0.23 15.21
CA ARG A 512 -7.43 -0.60 16.63
C ARG A 512 -7.03 0.47 17.63
#